data_AF-A0A925LU43-F1
#
_entry.id   AF-A0A925LU43-F1
#
_cell.length_a   1.000
_cell.length_b   1.000
_cell.length_c   1.000
_cell.angle_alpha   90.00
_cell.angle_beta   90.00
_cell.angle_gamma   90.00
#
_symmetry.space_group_name_H-M   'P 1'
#
loop_
_entity.id
_entity.type
_entity.pdbx_description
1 polymer ?
#
loop_
_entity_poly.entity_id
_entity_poly.type
_entity_poly.pdbx_seq_one_letter_code
_entity_poly.pdbx_strand_id
1 'polypeptide(L)'
;MRLISPAVWVLIFDRYPGDNLSEEPHESRELHSTGGLTPTARRGSENAFDRLDLESTCFEQFLLQDVRSNRPADGVFGSEAAFRHLAETMTAAGQTASLVSLTVEGASFTEHDGSSAMESSLRGCGMPLQAAIGLDCSNRDAAATADDGMANGDLAFLANLVWMEADIASSANAATAAKKILDFAFRRRQSCSMSNGHCPVLIVTFRRGADRDVREPLKSGVAEDRMHVPLWIQPHAGHACRVQALAGSFDLLPTIETFLGSAGASDEVSPPDVAQIADSS
;
A
#
# COMPACT_ATOMS: atom_id res chain seq x y z
N MET A 1 4.25 26.42 -18.11
CA MET A 1 4.59 25.00 -18.36
C MET A 1 4.50 24.28 -17.03
N ARG A 2 3.48 23.42 -16.82
CA ARG A 2 3.43 22.54 -15.65
C ARG A 2 3.90 21.18 -16.10
N LEU A 3 5.15 20.84 -15.80
CA LEU A 3 5.59 19.45 -15.81
C LEU A 3 4.83 18.79 -14.66
N ILE A 4 3.84 17.96 -15.02
CA ILE A 4 3.04 17.20 -14.06
C ILE A 4 3.91 16.01 -13.69
N SER A 5 4.64 16.14 -12.58
CA SER A 5 5.47 15.06 -12.03
C SER A 5 4.60 13.86 -11.63
N PRO A 6 5.08 12.61 -11.79
CA PRO A 6 4.37 11.42 -11.40
C PRO A 6 4.13 11.42 -9.89
N ALA A 7 3.00 10.85 -9.52
CA ALA A 7 2.63 10.64 -8.13
C ALA A 7 2.88 9.17 -7.76
N VAL A 8 3.50 8.94 -6.61
CA VAL A 8 3.73 7.63 -6.00
C VAL A 8 2.86 7.55 -4.75
N TRP A 9 2.02 6.52 -4.69
CA TRP A 9 1.12 6.25 -3.58
C TRP A 9 1.61 5.00 -2.87
N VAL A 10 1.93 5.13 -1.59
CA VAL A 10 2.43 4.04 -0.75
C VAL A 10 1.36 3.74 0.28
N LEU A 11 0.77 2.55 0.24
CA LEU A 11 -0.21 2.07 1.19
C LEU A 11 0.41 1.00 2.09
N ILE A 12 0.55 1.33 3.37
CA ILE A 12 1.11 0.44 4.37
C ILE A 12 0.02 0.06 5.37
N PHE A 13 -0.22 -1.24 5.46
CA PHE A 13 -1.03 -1.81 6.51
C PHE A 13 -0.13 -2.23 7.68
N ASP A 14 -0.65 -2.18 8.91
CA ASP A 14 0.13 -2.63 10.07
C ASP A 14 0.44 -4.14 10.00
N ARG A 15 -0.54 -4.98 9.64
CA ARG A 15 -0.41 -6.45 9.67
C ARG A 15 -1.01 -7.10 8.44
N TYR A 16 -0.31 -8.11 7.90
CA TYR A 16 -0.87 -8.98 6.87
C TYR A 16 -1.98 -9.89 7.44
N PRO A 17 -3.23 -9.80 6.94
CA PRO A 17 -4.36 -10.59 7.47
C PRO A 17 -4.29 -12.09 7.15
N GLY A 18 -3.32 -12.55 6.34
CA GLY A 18 -3.12 -13.97 6.04
C GLY A 18 -4.18 -14.56 5.11
N ASP A 19 -4.45 -15.87 5.26
CA ASP A 19 -5.32 -16.65 4.35
C ASP A 19 -6.81 -16.23 4.40
N ASN A 20 -7.20 -15.41 5.37
CA ASN A 20 -8.56 -14.88 5.53
C ASN A 20 -8.95 -13.84 4.45
N LEU A 21 -8.04 -13.53 3.52
CA LEU A 21 -8.35 -12.66 2.38
C LEU A 21 -9.30 -13.32 1.38
N SER A 22 -9.32 -14.65 1.28
CA SER A 22 -10.13 -15.42 0.32
C SER A 22 -11.52 -15.84 0.82
N GLU A 23 -11.79 -15.74 2.12
CA GLU A 23 -13.09 -16.17 2.66
C GLU A 23 -14.11 -15.03 2.55
N GLU A 24 -14.94 -15.08 1.52
CA GLU A 24 -16.25 -14.43 1.63
C GLU A 24 -17.05 -15.16 2.72
N PRO A 25 -17.84 -14.44 3.54
CA PRO A 25 -18.76 -15.10 4.45
C PRO A 25 -19.71 -15.98 3.62
N HIS A 26 -19.55 -17.30 3.75
CA HIS A 26 -20.47 -18.27 3.17
C HIS A 26 -21.85 -18.06 3.79
N GLU A 27 -22.67 -17.21 3.17
CA GLU A 27 -24.11 -17.35 3.32
C GLU A 27 -24.49 -18.73 2.77
N SER A 28 -25.02 -19.54 3.67
CA SER A 28 -25.49 -20.91 3.49
C SER A 28 -26.19 -21.13 2.15
N ARG A 29 -25.46 -21.69 1.17
CA ARG A 29 -26.06 -22.13 -0.10
C ARG A 29 -26.23 -23.65 -0.04
N GLU A 30 -27.49 -24.05 0.10
CA GLU A 30 -27.94 -25.44 0.12
C GLU A 30 -27.38 -26.22 -1.09
N LEU A 31 -27.00 -27.46 -0.80
CA LEU A 31 -26.54 -28.48 -1.73
C LEU A 31 -27.55 -28.72 -2.85
N HIS A 32 -27.13 -28.54 -4.11
CA HIS A 32 -27.54 -29.46 -5.18
C HIS A 32 -26.36 -29.76 -6.11
N SER A 33 -26.02 -31.06 -6.12
CA SER A 33 -25.01 -31.70 -6.95
C SER A 33 -25.54 -31.96 -8.35
N THR A 34 -24.75 -31.62 -9.39
CA THR A 34 -24.23 -32.51 -10.45
C THR A 34 -23.98 -31.76 -11.77
N GLY A 35 -22.78 -31.95 -12.33
CA GLY A 35 -22.54 -32.00 -13.78
C GLY A 35 -22.10 -30.72 -14.49
N GLY A 36 -20.96 -30.79 -15.18
CA GLY A 36 -20.66 -29.96 -16.35
C GLY A 36 -19.41 -29.09 -16.23
N LEU A 37 -18.29 -29.59 -16.76
CA LEU A 37 -17.11 -28.79 -17.10
C LEU A 37 -17.46 -27.84 -18.26
N THR A 38 -17.67 -26.57 -17.95
CA THR A 38 -17.52 -25.45 -18.90
C THR A 38 -16.88 -24.26 -18.19
N PRO A 39 -15.83 -23.63 -18.75
CA PRO A 39 -15.24 -22.42 -18.20
C PRO A 39 -16.11 -21.21 -18.61
N THR A 40 -17.30 -21.12 -18.02
CA THR A 40 -18.11 -19.91 -18.07
C THR A 40 -17.78 -19.08 -16.83
N ALA A 41 -17.03 -18.01 -17.06
CA ALA A 41 -16.89 -16.81 -16.24
C ALA A 41 -17.58 -16.88 -14.87
N ARG A 42 -16.84 -17.32 -13.85
CA ARG A 42 -17.11 -16.86 -12.48
C ARG A 42 -16.73 -15.39 -12.41
N ARG A 43 -17.62 -14.52 -12.87
CA ARG A 43 -17.61 -13.10 -12.50
C ARG A 43 -18.13 -13.00 -11.07
N GLY A 44 -17.40 -13.59 -10.12
CA GLY A 44 -17.50 -13.19 -8.73
C GLY A 44 -17.04 -11.73 -8.63
N SER A 45 -17.49 -10.98 -7.63
CA SER A 45 -16.85 -9.70 -7.34
C SER A 45 -15.37 -9.98 -7.10
N GLU A 46 -14.52 -9.57 -8.04
CA GLU A 46 -13.07 -9.64 -7.85
C GLU A 46 -12.75 -8.86 -6.59
N ASN A 47 -12.19 -9.56 -5.61
CA ASN A 47 -11.76 -8.94 -4.36
C ASN A 47 -10.58 -7.99 -4.67
N ALA A 48 -10.48 -6.89 -3.92
CA ALA A 48 -9.45 -5.87 -4.12
C ALA A 48 -8.02 -6.45 -4.12
N PHE A 49 -7.75 -7.46 -3.30
CA PHE A 49 -6.47 -8.17 -3.28
C PHE A 49 -6.27 -9.08 -4.50
N ASP A 50 -7.32 -9.75 -4.98
CA ASP A 50 -7.24 -10.54 -6.23
C ASP A 50 -6.91 -9.62 -7.40
N ARG A 51 -7.49 -8.40 -7.40
CA ARG A 51 -7.16 -7.37 -8.37
C ARG A 51 -5.70 -6.91 -8.27
N LEU A 52 -5.16 -6.72 -7.06
CA LEU A 52 -3.73 -6.44 -6.88
C LEU A 52 -2.86 -7.55 -7.47
N ASP A 53 -3.17 -8.82 -7.20
CA ASP A 53 -2.43 -9.96 -7.72
C ASP A 53 -2.51 -10.08 -9.25
N LEU A 54 -3.63 -9.67 -9.85
CA LEU A 54 -3.85 -9.71 -11.31
C LEU A 54 -3.26 -8.52 -12.06
N GLU A 55 -3.11 -7.36 -11.41
CA GLU A 55 -2.70 -6.13 -12.07
C GLU A 55 -1.31 -5.62 -11.67
N SER A 56 -0.69 -6.16 -10.61
CA SER A 56 0.57 -5.66 -10.05
C SER A 56 1.72 -6.65 -10.24
N THR A 57 2.94 -6.12 -10.21
CA THR A 57 4.10 -6.98 -9.95
C THR A 57 4.16 -7.28 -8.45
N CYS A 58 4.19 -8.55 -8.09
CA CYS A 58 4.17 -9.01 -6.69
C CYS A 58 5.53 -9.61 -6.31
N PHE A 59 6.07 -9.14 -5.19
CA PHE A 59 7.32 -9.57 -4.58
C PHE A 59 7.06 -10.27 -3.24
N GLU A 60 7.91 -11.25 -2.93
CA GLU A 60 8.05 -11.71 -1.55
C GLU A 60 9.10 -10.85 -0.84
N GLN A 61 8.63 -9.97 0.05
CA GLN A 61 9.49 -9.08 0.81
C GLN A 61 9.83 -9.69 2.17
N PHE A 62 11.11 -9.60 2.53
CA PHE A 62 11.65 -10.00 3.82
C PHE A 62 11.91 -8.74 4.66
N LEU A 63 11.22 -8.65 5.79
CA LEU A 63 11.49 -7.63 6.78
C LEU A 63 12.79 -7.98 7.50
N LEU A 64 13.86 -7.24 7.18
CA LEU A 64 15.20 -7.46 7.74
C LEU A 64 15.35 -6.94 9.18
N GLN A 65 14.25 -6.61 9.84
CA GLN A 65 14.22 -5.98 11.16
C GLN A 65 13.46 -6.80 12.20
N ASP A 66 13.61 -6.45 13.47
CA ASP A 66 12.90 -7.13 14.56
C ASP A 66 11.39 -6.82 14.55
N VAL A 67 10.65 -7.64 13.81
CA VAL A 67 9.18 -7.62 13.69
C VAL A 67 8.43 -7.88 14.99
N ARG A 68 9.14 -8.24 16.08
CA ARG A 68 8.55 -8.40 17.42
C ARG A 68 8.43 -7.07 18.16
N SER A 69 9.15 -6.04 17.70
CA SER A 69 9.05 -4.69 18.26
C SER A 69 7.97 -3.90 17.52
N ASN A 70 7.06 -3.25 18.25
CA ASN A 70 6.06 -2.32 17.68
C ASN A 70 6.76 -1.03 17.21
N ARG A 71 7.61 -1.15 16.19
CA ARG A 71 8.35 -0.03 15.63
C ARG A 71 7.45 0.80 14.72
N PRO A 72 7.61 2.13 14.74
CA PRO A 72 7.02 2.99 13.73
C PRO A 72 7.60 2.67 12.34
N ALA A 73 6.89 3.02 11.27
CA ALA A 73 7.27 2.61 9.91
C ALA A 73 8.61 3.20 9.43
N ASP A 74 9.04 4.34 9.96
CA ASP A 74 10.36 4.92 9.69
C ASP A 74 11.49 4.01 10.22
N GLY A 75 11.22 3.34 11.34
CA GLY A 75 11.99 2.22 11.82
C GLY A 75 12.04 1.10 10.78
N VAL A 76 10.89 0.64 10.29
CA VAL A 76 10.75 -0.56 9.43
C VAL A 76 11.38 -0.41 8.04
N PHE A 77 11.25 0.75 7.39
CA PHE A 77 11.48 0.88 5.94
C PHE A 77 12.76 1.59 5.50
N GLY A 78 13.67 1.96 6.42
CA GLY A 78 14.79 2.80 5.98
C GLY A 78 15.71 3.34 7.04
N SER A 79 15.22 3.50 8.28
CA SER A 79 15.78 4.41 9.29
C SER A 79 15.62 5.89 8.92
N GLU A 80 15.74 6.75 9.94
CA GLU A 80 15.71 8.21 9.82
C GLU A 80 16.67 8.76 8.76
N ALA A 81 17.85 8.16 8.60
CA ALA A 81 18.85 8.61 7.63
C ALA A 81 18.38 8.45 6.17
N ALA A 82 17.70 7.34 5.85
CA ALA A 82 17.17 7.11 4.52
C ALA A 82 15.95 8.01 4.22
N PHE A 83 15.09 8.25 5.22
CA PHE A 83 14.00 9.22 5.09
C PHE A 83 14.50 10.64 4.88
N ARG A 84 15.57 11.04 5.57
CA ARG A 84 16.23 12.33 5.36
C ARG A 84 16.80 12.44 3.95
N HIS A 85 17.45 11.40 3.45
CA HIS A 85 17.96 11.37 2.09
C HIS A 85 16.83 11.58 1.06
N LEU A 86 15.74 10.81 1.18
CA LEU A 86 14.57 10.97 0.32
C LEU A 86 13.98 12.40 0.41
N ALA A 87 13.87 12.95 1.61
CA ALA A 87 13.38 14.31 1.83
C ALA A 87 14.27 15.38 1.16
N GLU A 88 15.59 15.22 1.22
CA GLU A 88 16.56 16.09 0.54
C GLU A 88 16.39 16.00 -0.98
N THR A 89 16.30 14.79 -1.54
CA THR A 89 16.06 14.58 -2.98
C THR A 89 14.75 15.23 -3.43
N MET A 90 13.65 14.98 -2.71
CA MET A 90 12.34 15.56 -3.03
C MET A 90 12.36 17.09 -2.96
N THR A 91 12.99 17.66 -1.93
CA THR A 91 13.12 19.11 -1.76
C THR A 91 13.93 19.73 -2.89
N ALA A 92 15.05 19.10 -3.28
CA ALA A 92 15.87 19.54 -4.40
C ALA A 92 15.11 19.49 -5.74
N ALA A 93 14.19 18.53 -5.89
CA ALA A 93 13.33 18.39 -7.06
C ALA A 93 12.05 19.26 -7.02
N GLY A 94 11.80 20.01 -5.93
CA GLY A 94 10.58 20.79 -5.74
C GLY A 94 9.31 19.95 -5.61
N GLN A 95 9.45 18.69 -5.17
CA GLN A 95 8.36 17.75 -4.98
C GLN A 95 7.74 17.87 -3.58
N THR A 96 6.48 17.49 -3.45
CA THR A 96 5.76 17.51 -2.16
C THR A 96 5.32 16.12 -1.72
N ALA A 97 5.16 15.95 -0.41
CA ALA A 97 4.63 14.73 0.19
C ALA A 97 3.33 15.01 0.95
N SER A 98 2.45 14.01 1.08
CA SER A 98 1.31 14.04 2.00
C SER A 98 1.24 12.75 2.81
N LEU A 99 0.82 12.89 4.07
CA LEU A 99 0.53 11.79 4.97
C LEU A 99 -0.98 11.64 5.12
N VAL A 100 -1.48 10.41 4.96
CA VAL A 100 -2.90 10.09 5.03
C VAL A 100 -3.12 8.88 5.94
N SER A 101 -3.70 9.12 7.10
CA SER A 101 -4.11 8.05 8.02
C SER A 101 -5.48 7.54 7.63
N LEU A 102 -5.60 6.25 7.34
CA LEU A 102 -6.83 5.61 6.87
C LEU A 102 -7.46 4.78 7.99
N THR A 103 -8.74 5.02 8.25
CA THR A 103 -9.54 4.28 9.23
C THR A 103 -10.81 3.71 8.59
N VAL A 104 -11.44 2.77 9.29
CA VAL A 104 -12.68 2.09 8.95
C VAL A 104 -13.44 1.92 10.28
N GLU A 105 -14.57 2.61 10.43
CA GLU A 105 -15.54 2.37 11.50
C GLU A 105 -15.79 0.87 11.76
N GLY A 106 -15.70 0.47 13.03
CA GLY A 106 -15.89 -0.92 13.45
C GLY A 106 -14.65 -1.82 13.35
N ALA A 107 -13.55 -1.35 12.73
CA ALA A 107 -12.24 -1.91 13.00
C ALA A 107 -11.78 -1.40 14.38
N SER A 108 -11.35 -2.29 15.27
CA SER A 108 -10.53 -1.84 16.39
C SER A 108 -9.20 -1.33 15.81
N PHE A 109 -8.72 -0.21 16.31
CA PHE A 109 -7.39 0.31 16.01
C PHE A 109 -6.50 -0.03 17.19
N THR A 110 -5.24 -0.40 16.96
CA THR A 110 -4.31 -0.33 18.07
C THR A 110 -4.18 1.13 18.44
N GLU A 111 -4.30 1.48 19.73
CA GLU A 111 -3.82 2.77 20.22
C GLU A 111 -2.30 2.76 20.09
N HIS A 112 -1.83 2.93 18.87
CA HIS A 112 -0.49 3.38 18.62
C HIS A 112 -0.55 4.88 18.41
N ASP A 113 0.40 5.60 19.00
CA ASP A 113 0.75 6.98 18.66
C ASP A 113 1.15 7.13 17.17
N GLY A 114 0.82 6.18 16.28
CA GLY A 114 1.37 5.98 14.95
C GLY A 114 1.07 7.11 13.97
N SER A 115 -0.13 7.69 14.00
CA SER A 115 -0.45 8.81 13.11
C SER A 115 0.35 10.07 13.46
N SER A 116 0.66 10.32 14.74
CA SER A 116 1.45 11.48 15.16
C SER A 116 2.96 11.19 15.13
N ALA A 117 3.37 9.95 15.38
CA ALA A 117 4.77 9.51 15.34
C ALA A 117 5.33 9.51 13.93
N MET A 118 4.59 9.00 12.94
CA MET A 118 5.04 9.05 11.54
C MET A 118 5.11 10.49 11.03
N GLU A 119 4.09 11.31 11.31
CA GLU A 119 4.13 12.73 10.95
C GLU A 119 5.36 13.42 11.57
N SER A 120 5.60 13.20 12.86
CA SER A 120 6.76 13.77 13.57
C SER A 120 8.08 13.30 12.98
N SER A 121 8.17 12.02 12.58
CA SER A 121 9.38 11.44 11.99
C SER A 121 9.65 12.01 10.60
N LEU A 122 8.64 12.08 9.74
CA LEU A 122 8.74 12.68 8.41
C LEU A 122 9.10 14.17 8.50
N ARG A 123 8.46 14.93 9.41
CA ARG A 123 8.82 16.34 9.66
C ARG A 123 10.24 16.48 10.20
N GLY A 124 10.66 15.62 11.13
CA GLY A 124 12.01 15.59 11.70
C GLY A 124 13.09 15.26 10.66
N CYS A 125 12.75 14.47 9.65
CA CYS A 125 13.61 14.17 8.50
C CYS A 125 13.64 15.31 7.45
N GLY A 126 12.81 16.34 7.60
CA GLY A 126 12.74 17.45 6.64
C GLY A 126 11.85 17.18 5.43
N MET A 127 10.97 16.18 5.49
CA MET A 127 10.09 15.83 4.37
C MET A 127 9.18 17.03 4.00
N PRO A 128 9.05 17.40 2.71
CA PRO A 128 8.24 18.53 2.27
C PRO A 128 6.73 18.22 2.33
N LEU A 129 6.22 18.05 3.55
CA LEU A 129 4.83 17.68 3.82
C LEU A 129 3.88 18.85 3.55
N GLN A 130 3.01 18.67 2.55
CA GLN A 130 1.93 19.56 2.19
C GLN A 130 0.69 19.35 3.09
N ALA A 131 0.37 18.10 3.41
CA ALA A 131 -0.78 17.75 4.24
C ALA A 131 -0.50 16.53 5.11
N ALA A 132 -1.11 16.51 6.29
CA ALA A 132 -1.24 15.34 7.15
C ALA A 132 -2.71 15.25 7.58
N ILE A 133 -3.44 14.24 7.09
CA ILE A 133 -4.89 14.14 7.29
C ILE A 133 -5.33 12.73 7.70
N GLY A 134 -6.46 12.63 8.39
CA GLY A 134 -7.16 11.38 8.64
C GLY A 134 -8.38 11.23 7.74
N LEU A 135 -8.61 10.03 7.20
CA LEU A 135 -9.78 9.71 6.37
C LEU A 135 -10.45 8.42 6.84
N ASP A 136 -11.75 8.50 7.05
CA ASP A 136 -12.60 7.33 7.31
C ASP A 136 -13.12 6.74 5.98
N CYS A 137 -12.89 5.45 5.80
CA CYS A 137 -13.23 4.65 4.63
C CYS A 137 -14.56 3.89 4.78
N SER A 138 -15.27 3.99 5.91
CA SER A 138 -16.44 3.13 6.20
C SER A 138 -17.70 3.42 5.40
N ASN A 139 -17.96 4.66 4.97
CA ASN A 139 -19.25 5.07 4.41
C ASN A 139 -19.18 5.65 2.98
N ARG A 140 -18.09 5.43 2.24
CA ARG A 140 -17.86 6.09 0.94
C ARG A 140 -18.47 5.39 -0.29
N ASP A 141 -19.47 4.53 -0.09
CA ASP A 141 -20.32 4.04 -1.20
C ASP A 141 -21.36 5.07 -1.67
N ALA A 142 -21.51 6.20 -0.96
CA ALA A 142 -22.30 7.34 -1.42
C ALA A 142 -21.50 8.16 -2.45
N ALA A 143 -22.08 8.36 -3.63
CA ALA A 143 -21.56 9.26 -4.65
C ALA A 143 -21.19 10.61 -4.02
N ALA A 144 -19.97 11.07 -4.30
CA ALA A 144 -19.34 12.27 -3.76
C ALA A 144 -20.31 13.47 -3.69
N THR A 145 -20.94 13.70 -2.54
CA THR A 145 -21.64 14.96 -2.27
C THR A 145 -20.62 15.95 -1.74
N ALA A 146 -20.39 16.99 -2.54
CA ALA A 146 -19.59 18.15 -2.23
C ALA A 146 -20.00 18.76 -0.88
N ASP A 147 -19.23 18.49 0.17
CA ASP A 147 -19.29 19.23 1.42
C ASP A 147 -17.86 19.43 1.93
N ASP A 148 -17.63 20.55 2.62
CA ASP A 148 -16.36 21.28 2.81
C ASP A 148 -15.14 20.45 3.31
N GLY A 149 -15.34 19.23 3.81
CA GLY A 149 -14.27 18.29 4.16
C GLY A 149 -13.57 17.61 2.96
N MET A 150 -14.18 17.63 1.76
CA MET A 150 -13.60 17.01 0.56
C MET A 150 -12.47 17.83 -0.07
N ALA A 151 -12.48 19.15 0.06
CA ALA A 151 -11.46 20.00 -0.56
C ALA A 151 -10.05 19.71 -0.01
N ASN A 152 -9.90 19.57 1.31
CA ASN A 152 -8.62 19.21 1.93
C ASN A 152 -8.22 17.75 1.67
N GLY A 153 -9.22 16.86 1.61
CA GLY A 153 -9.00 15.46 1.23
C GLY A 153 -8.40 15.35 -0.15
N ASP A 154 -8.94 16.05 -1.14
CA ASP A 154 -8.49 15.98 -2.54
C ASP A 154 -7.10 16.60 -2.74
N LEU A 155 -6.79 17.69 -2.01
CA LEU A 155 -5.46 18.32 -2.05
C LEU A 155 -4.33 17.40 -1.59
N ALA A 156 -4.56 16.53 -0.60
CA ALA A 156 -3.52 15.60 -0.12
C ALA A 156 -3.08 14.60 -1.21
N PHE A 157 -3.95 14.25 -2.15
CA PHE A 157 -3.65 13.31 -3.23
C PHE A 157 -3.07 13.99 -4.48
N LEU A 158 -2.85 15.31 -4.43
CA LEU A 158 -2.12 16.05 -5.46
C LEU A 158 -0.61 16.10 -5.20
N ALA A 159 -0.15 15.61 -4.05
CA ALA A 159 1.28 15.53 -3.74
C ALA A 159 2.00 14.48 -4.62
N ASN A 160 3.31 14.66 -4.79
CA ASN A 160 4.15 13.71 -5.52
C ASN A 160 4.29 12.38 -4.78
N LEU A 161 4.39 12.43 -3.45
CA LEU A 161 4.36 11.24 -2.61
C LEU A 161 3.12 11.29 -1.72
N VAL A 162 2.29 10.25 -1.79
CA VAL A 162 1.16 10.07 -0.86
C VAL A 162 1.45 8.84 -0.01
N TRP A 163 1.81 9.07 1.25
CA TRP A 163 2.05 8.03 2.23
C TRP A 163 0.76 7.75 2.99
N MET A 164 0.21 6.55 2.83
CA MET A 164 -1.03 6.11 3.46
C MET A 164 -0.73 5.06 4.53
N GLU A 165 -1.21 5.30 5.75
CA GLU A 165 -1.09 4.36 6.85
C GLU A 165 -2.46 3.84 7.26
N ALA A 166 -2.59 2.51 7.27
CA ALA A 166 -3.78 1.81 7.74
C ALA A 166 -3.40 0.97 8.96
N ASP A 167 -3.68 1.49 10.15
CA ASP A 167 -3.61 0.71 11.38
C ASP A 167 -4.91 -0.09 11.49
N ILE A 168 -4.85 -1.41 11.39
CA ILE A 168 -6.03 -2.27 11.57
C ILE A 168 -5.66 -3.22 12.69
N ALA A 169 -6.31 -3.08 13.86
CA ALA A 169 -6.04 -4.02 14.94
C ALA A 169 -6.47 -5.43 14.52
N SER A 170 -5.88 -6.40 15.20
CA SER A 170 -6.22 -7.82 15.10
C SER A 170 -7.69 -8.07 15.53
N SER A 171 -8.62 -7.83 14.63
CA SER A 171 -10.06 -8.10 14.79
C SER A 171 -10.52 -9.13 13.76
N ALA A 172 -11.64 -9.79 14.03
CA ALA A 172 -12.29 -10.68 13.08
C ALA A 172 -12.63 -10.00 11.73
N ASN A 173 -12.64 -8.67 11.70
CA ASN A 173 -12.99 -7.86 10.53
C ASN A 173 -11.75 -7.27 9.82
N ALA A 174 -10.53 -7.63 10.21
CA ALA A 174 -9.30 -7.01 9.70
C ALA A 174 -9.16 -7.17 8.16
N ALA A 175 -9.47 -8.36 7.63
CA ALA A 175 -9.47 -8.60 6.19
C ALA A 175 -10.50 -7.71 5.48
N THR A 176 -11.72 -7.60 6.01
CA THR A 176 -12.78 -6.74 5.45
C THR A 176 -12.41 -5.26 5.49
N ALA A 177 -11.80 -4.79 6.58
CA ALA A 177 -11.32 -3.42 6.69
C ALA A 177 -10.19 -3.12 5.68
N ALA A 178 -9.23 -4.05 5.54
CA ALA A 178 -8.15 -3.92 4.56
C ALA A 178 -8.70 -3.85 3.12
N LYS A 179 -9.69 -4.68 2.80
CA LYS A 179 -10.40 -4.65 1.51
C LYS A 179 -11.05 -3.29 1.25
N LYS A 180 -11.81 -2.76 2.20
CA LYS A 180 -12.46 -1.43 2.08
C LYS A 180 -11.44 -0.30 1.84
N ILE A 181 -10.32 -0.33 2.54
CA ILE A 181 -9.23 0.65 2.38
C ILE A 181 -8.60 0.54 0.99
N LEU A 182 -8.35 -0.68 0.52
CA LEU A 182 -7.76 -0.91 -0.78
C LEU A 182 -8.73 -0.50 -1.91
N ASP A 183 -10.02 -0.80 -1.79
CA ASP A 183 -11.06 -0.31 -2.70
C ASP A 183 -11.15 1.21 -2.71
N PHE A 184 -11.00 1.85 -1.55
CA PHE A 184 -10.92 3.31 -1.47
C PHE A 184 -9.71 3.84 -2.25
N ALA A 185 -8.52 3.26 -2.06
CA ALA A 185 -7.32 3.64 -2.79
C ALA A 185 -7.49 3.46 -4.31
N PHE A 186 -8.05 2.33 -4.75
CA PHE A 186 -8.32 2.08 -6.17
C PHE A 186 -9.31 3.07 -6.78
N ARG A 187 -10.45 3.33 -6.12
CA ARG A 187 -11.45 4.31 -6.60
C ARG A 187 -10.82 5.70 -6.74
N ARG A 188 -10.03 6.11 -5.75
CA ARG A 188 -9.39 7.42 -5.75
C ARG A 188 -8.32 7.54 -6.84
N ARG A 189 -7.53 6.48 -7.02
CA ARG A 189 -6.53 6.37 -8.10
C ARG A 189 -7.18 6.46 -9.48
N GLN A 190 -8.31 5.78 -9.66
CA GLN A 190 -9.10 5.86 -10.89
C GLN A 190 -9.63 7.27 -11.14
N SER A 191 -10.17 7.94 -10.11
CA SER A 191 -10.61 9.33 -10.20
C SER A 191 -9.48 10.28 -10.60
N CYS A 192 -8.29 10.14 -10.01
CA CYS A 192 -7.10 10.92 -10.39
C CYS A 192 -6.68 10.67 -11.85
N SER A 193 -6.71 9.41 -12.29
CA SER A 193 -6.42 9.07 -13.68
C SER A 193 -7.42 9.69 -14.65
N MET A 194 -8.70 9.74 -14.30
CA MET A 194 -9.74 10.35 -15.14
C MET A 194 -9.65 11.88 -15.16
N SER A 195 -9.33 12.52 -14.03
CA SER A 195 -9.29 13.99 -13.93
C SER A 195 -8.01 14.59 -14.51
N ASN A 196 -6.87 13.93 -14.30
CA ASN A 196 -5.55 14.49 -14.58
C ASN A 196 -4.81 13.75 -15.69
N GLY A 197 -5.38 12.65 -16.24
CA GLY A 197 -4.74 11.84 -17.26
C GLY A 197 -3.56 10.98 -16.76
N HIS A 198 -3.26 11.03 -15.46
CA HIS A 198 -2.13 10.32 -14.84
C HIS A 198 -2.62 9.37 -13.75
N CYS A 199 -2.22 8.11 -13.85
CA CYS A 199 -2.47 7.10 -12.83
C CYS A 199 -1.21 6.98 -11.95
N PRO A 200 -1.27 7.35 -10.65
CA PRO A 200 -0.11 7.24 -9.76
C PRO A 200 0.40 5.80 -9.67
N VAL A 201 1.68 5.61 -9.38
CA VAL A 201 2.23 4.29 -9.02
C VAL A 201 1.64 3.90 -7.68
N LEU A 202 1.05 2.72 -7.56
CA LEU A 202 0.55 2.21 -6.28
C LEU A 202 1.52 1.15 -5.75
N ILE A 203 2.04 1.38 -4.56
CA ILE A 203 2.85 0.43 -3.80
C ILE A 203 2.04 0.01 -2.58
N VAL A 204 1.85 -1.30 -2.38
CA VAL A 204 1.11 -1.84 -1.24
C VAL A 204 2.00 -2.84 -0.49
N THR A 205 2.15 -2.67 0.81
CA THR A 205 2.92 -3.58 1.67
C THR A 205 2.40 -3.58 3.12
N PHE A 206 3.05 -4.35 3.99
CA PHE A 206 2.71 -4.52 5.39
C PHE A 206 3.92 -4.31 6.30
N ARG A 207 3.68 -3.84 7.53
CA ARG A 207 4.77 -3.72 8.54
C ARG A 207 5.14 -5.05 9.18
N ARG A 208 4.26 -6.06 9.11
CA ARG A 208 4.52 -7.43 9.57
C ARG A 208 3.63 -8.44 8.85
N GLY A 209 4.14 -9.67 8.76
CA GLY A 209 3.43 -10.82 8.23
C GLY A 209 2.33 -11.32 9.16
N ALA A 210 1.72 -12.44 8.78
CA ALA A 210 0.62 -13.03 9.53
C ALA A 210 1.13 -13.71 10.80
N ASP A 211 0.43 -13.54 11.92
CA ASP A 211 0.66 -14.32 13.14
C ASP A 211 0.16 -15.76 12.90
N ARG A 212 1.05 -16.68 12.53
CA ARG A 212 0.71 -18.10 12.36
C ARG A 212 1.27 -18.88 13.55
N ASP A 213 0.41 -19.70 14.17
CA ASP A 213 0.91 -20.67 15.15
C ASP A 213 1.63 -21.81 14.41
N VAL A 214 2.92 -21.62 14.16
CA VAL A 214 3.77 -22.63 13.54
C VAL A 214 3.94 -23.78 14.54
N ARG A 215 3.53 -24.98 14.14
CA ARG A 215 3.66 -26.20 14.97
C ARG A 215 5.12 -26.66 15.01
N GLU A 216 5.52 -27.26 16.13
CA GLU A 216 6.83 -27.94 16.23
C GLU A 216 6.94 -29.07 15.17
N PRO A 217 8.14 -29.33 14.60
CA PRO A 217 9.44 -28.74 14.94
C PRO A 217 9.78 -27.47 14.14
N LEU A 218 8.84 -26.93 13.36
CA LEU A 218 9.07 -25.77 12.48
C LEU A 218 9.08 -24.44 13.24
N LYS A 219 8.84 -24.46 14.56
CA LYS A 219 8.99 -23.32 15.46
C LYS A 219 10.47 -22.94 15.56
N SER A 220 10.92 -22.12 14.61
CA SER A 220 12.24 -21.51 14.62
C SER A 220 12.31 -20.42 15.71
N GLY A 221 13.52 -20.10 16.19
CA GLY A 221 13.72 -18.95 17.11
C GLY A 221 13.43 -17.59 16.46
N VAL A 222 13.20 -17.58 15.14
CA VAL A 222 12.84 -16.44 14.30
C VAL A 222 11.44 -16.68 13.72
N ALA A 223 10.52 -15.74 13.97
CA ALA A 223 9.14 -15.81 13.46
C ALA A 223 9.11 -15.41 11.98
N GLU A 224 9.53 -16.32 11.09
CA GLU A 224 9.56 -16.11 9.63
C GLU A 224 8.19 -15.71 9.08
N ASP A 225 7.11 -16.29 9.58
CA ASP A 225 5.73 -15.91 9.26
C ASP A 225 5.42 -14.42 9.49
N ARG A 226 6.08 -13.80 10.47
CA ARG A 226 5.98 -12.36 10.75
C ARG A 226 6.93 -11.50 9.94
N MET A 227 8.02 -12.07 9.41
CA MET A 227 9.02 -11.35 8.61
C MET A 227 8.66 -11.30 7.13
N HIS A 228 7.90 -12.27 6.63
CA HIS A 228 7.48 -12.29 5.23
C HIS A 228 6.21 -11.47 5.03
N VAL A 229 6.29 -10.48 4.15
CA VAL A 229 5.15 -9.67 3.73
C VAL A 229 5.09 -9.61 2.21
N PRO A 230 3.90 -9.63 1.60
CA PRO A 230 3.79 -9.34 0.19
C PRO A 230 4.04 -7.84 -0.07
N LEU A 231 4.70 -7.55 -1.18
CA LEU A 231 4.87 -6.21 -1.71
C LEU A 231 4.32 -6.19 -3.13
N TRP A 232 3.28 -5.39 -3.37
CA TRP A 232 2.76 -5.16 -4.71
C TRP A 232 3.19 -3.79 -5.21
N ILE A 233 3.70 -3.74 -6.43
CA ILE A 233 4.02 -2.51 -7.15
C ILE A 233 3.23 -2.50 -8.45
N GLN A 234 2.35 -1.52 -8.59
CA GLN A 234 1.50 -1.33 -9.75
C GLN A 234 1.81 0.03 -10.39
N PRO A 235 2.79 0.12 -11.30
CA PRO A 235 3.12 1.37 -11.96
C PRO A 235 2.00 1.81 -12.91
N HIS A 236 1.49 0.90 -13.74
CA HIS A 236 0.38 1.11 -14.67
C HIS A 236 -0.52 -0.14 -14.74
N ALA A 237 -1.71 -0.03 -15.35
CA ALA A 237 -2.54 -1.20 -15.65
C ALA A 237 -1.89 -2.02 -16.78
N GLY A 238 -1.34 -3.20 -16.45
CA GLY A 238 -0.81 -4.13 -17.44
C GLY A 238 0.34 -5.00 -16.93
N HIS A 239 0.30 -6.28 -17.32
CA HIS A 239 1.23 -7.37 -17.01
C HIS A 239 1.60 -7.51 -15.53
N ALA A 240 0.73 -8.17 -14.77
CA ALA A 240 1.14 -8.78 -13.51
C ALA A 240 2.16 -9.88 -13.74
N CYS A 241 3.20 -9.87 -12.92
CA CYS A 241 4.11 -10.98 -12.78
C CYS A 241 4.46 -11.16 -11.30
N ARG A 242 4.68 -12.40 -10.87
CA ARG A 242 5.22 -12.68 -9.55
C ARG A 242 6.72 -12.83 -9.69
N VAL A 243 7.47 -11.97 -9.02
CA VAL A 243 8.92 -11.99 -9.01
C VAL A 243 9.37 -12.67 -7.73
N GLN A 244 10.05 -13.81 -7.88
CA GLN A 244 10.70 -14.51 -6.77
C GLN A 244 12.10 -13.93 -6.54
N ALA A 245 12.16 -12.63 -6.25
CA ALA A 245 13.37 -11.95 -5.81
C ALA A 245 13.25 -11.63 -4.33
N LEU A 246 14.37 -11.72 -3.61
CA LEU A 246 14.44 -11.30 -2.22
C LEU A 246 14.48 -9.77 -2.19
N ALA A 247 13.40 -9.13 -1.73
CA ALA A 247 13.38 -7.70 -1.46
C ALA A 247 13.44 -7.48 0.05
N GLY A 248 14.32 -6.58 0.52
CA GLY A 248 14.39 -6.14 1.90
C GLY A 248 13.40 -5.02 2.21
N SER A 249 13.16 -4.74 3.49
CA SER A 249 12.39 -3.55 3.89
C SER A 249 13.09 -2.23 3.56
N PHE A 250 14.42 -2.24 3.45
CA PHE A 250 15.24 -1.08 3.12
C PHE A 250 15.21 -0.68 1.64
N ASP A 251 14.75 -1.57 0.75
CA ASP A 251 14.71 -1.31 -0.69
C ASP A 251 13.49 -0.46 -1.09
N LEU A 252 12.55 -0.25 -0.17
CA LEU A 252 11.32 0.51 -0.44
C LEU A 252 11.60 1.99 -0.74
N LEU A 253 12.42 2.67 0.07
CA LEU A 253 12.69 4.10 -0.12
C LEU A 253 13.49 4.38 -1.40
N PRO A 254 14.57 3.65 -1.73
CA PRO A 254 15.24 3.76 -3.03
C PRO A 254 14.31 3.48 -4.21
N THR A 255 13.38 2.52 -4.06
CA THR A 255 12.36 2.24 -5.09
C THR A 255 11.41 3.42 -5.28
N ILE A 256 10.94 4.02 -4.19
CA ILE A 256 10.10 5.24 -4.24
C ILE A 256 10.84 6.38 -4.91
N GLU A 257 12.11 6.62 -4.53
CA GLU A 257 12.96 7.63 -5.13
C GLU A 257 13.12 7.43 -6.65
N THR A 258 13.31 6.17 -7.08
CA THR A 258 13.42 5.81 -8.50
C THR A 258 12.15 6.18 -9.28
N PHE A 259 10.97 5.91 -8.74
CA PHE A 259 9.70 6.32 -9.37
C PHE A 259 9.48 7.83 -9.35
N LEU A 260 9.89 8.51 -8.28
CA LEU A 260 9.84 9.96 -8.18
C LEU A 260 10.85 10.67 -9.10
N GLY A 261 11.99 10.03 -9.41
CA GLY A 261 13.06 10.56 -10.26
C GLY A 261 12.90 10.28 -11.75
N SER A 262 12.33 9.13 -12.12
CA SER A 262 12.01 8.77 -13.52
C SER A 262 11.02 9.76 -14.18
N ALA A 263 10.33 10.52 -13.35
CA ALA A 263 9.54 11.71 -13.64
C ALA A 263 10.19 12.80 -14.51
N GLY A 264 11.49 13.03 -14.29
CA GLY A 264 12.20 14.20 -14.79
C GLY A 264 12.88 13.95 -16.14
N ALA A 265 12.92 12.70 -16.60
CA ALA A 265 13.44 12.32 -17.89
C ALA A 265 12.31 12.47 -18.94
N SER A 266 12.58 13.29 -19.96
CA SER A 266 11.76 13.57 -21.15
C SER A 266 10.83 12.43 -21.61
N ASP A 267 9.67 12.80 -22.19
CA ASP A 267 8.53 12.01 -22.74
C ASP A 267 8.85 10.72 -23.57
N GLU A 268 10.10 10.33 -23.74
CA GLU A 268 10.51 9.10 -24.46
C GLU A 268 10.97 7.95 -23.54
N VAL A 269 11.14 8.17 -22.23
CA VAL A 269 11.56 7.10 -21.31
C VAL A 269 10.33 6.47 -20.69
N SER A 270 10.01 5.25 -21.12
CA SER A 270 9.00 4.42 -20.45
C SER A 270 9.38 4.29 -18.97
N PRO A 271 8.41 4.30 -18.03
CA PRO A 271 8.71 4.12 -16.62
C PRO A 271 9.54 2.84 -16.42
N PRO A 272 10.46 2.83 -15.43
CA PRO A 272 11.33 1.69 -15.20
C PRO A 272 10.48 0.43 -15.03
N ASP A 273 10.85 -0.62 -15.76
CA ASP A 273 10.23 -1.93 -15.59
C ASP A 273 10.54 -2.42 -14.17
N VAL A 274 9.50 -2.81 -13.44
CA VAL A 274 9.59 -3.24 -12.05
C VAL A 274 10.52 -4.45 -11.91
N ALA A 275 10.60 -5.30 -12.94
CA ALA A 275 11.55 -6.40 -12.99
C ALA A 275 13.02 -5.93 -13.07
N GLN A 276 13.29 -4.82 -13.75
CA GLN A 276 14.65 -4.26 -13.86
C GLN A 276 15.13 -3.62 -12.57
N ILE A 277 14.20 -3.06 -11.77
CA ILE A 277 14.51 -2.54 -10.42
C ILE A 277 14.96 -3.71 -9.51
N ALA A 278 14.31 -4.87 -9.63
CA ALA A 278 14.62 -6.05 -8.82
C ALA A 278 15.98 -6.67 -9.16
N ASP A 279 16.39 -6.63 -10.43
CA ASP A 279 17.69 -7.18 -10.89
C ASP A 279 18.89 -6.26 -10.58
N SER A 280 18.63 -5.01 -10.16
CA SER A 280 19.66 -3.99 -9.91
C SER A 280 20.05 -3.85 -8.42
N SER A 281 19.37 -4.58 -7.53
CA SER A 281 19.53 -4.54 -6.07
C SER A 281 20.50 -5.61 -5.54
#